data_AF-A0A562DH74-F1
#
_entry.id   AF-A0A562DH74-F1
#
_cell.length_a   1.000
_cell.length_b   1.000
_cell.length_c   1.000
_cell.angle_alpha   90.00
_cell.angle_beta   90.00
_cell.angle_gamma   90.00
#
_symmetry.space_group_name_H-M   'P 1'
#
loop_
_entity.id
_entity.type
_entity.pdbx_description
1 polymer ?
#
loop_
_entity_poly.entity_id
_entity_poly.type
_entity_poly.pdbx_seq_one_letter_code
_entity_poly.pdbx_strand_id
1 'polypeptide(L)'
;MNRIAAILPARLARIPVLFALAVLLASAPALAATGQEETTRTSVLLDSGWRFHRGDPRGVDGRLDYDVRPVVERSADGRVADARPDEAVRVQADRAVLKPWVLPTANRFIADPAQRHRRPAREPDVGDVPFLRADFDDSGWQPGRPSC
;
A
#
# COMPACT_ATOMS: atom_id res chain seq x y z
N MET A 1 49.04 57.72 -37.39
CA MET A 1 48.16 58.90 -37.59
C MET A 1 47.26 59.02 -36.35
N ASN A 2 47.49 59.92 -35.39
CA ASN A 2 47.07 61.34 -35.32
C ASN A 2 45.55 61.49 -35.56
N ARG A 3 44.67 62.10 -34.74
CA ARG A 3 44.66 63.09 -33.63
C ARG A 3 43.31 62.88 -32.86
N ILE A 4 42.95 63.50 -31.74
CA ILE A 4 42.37 64.86 -31.57
C ILE A 4 41.95 64.98 -30.09
N ALA A 5 42.06 66.19 -29.55
CA ALA A 5 41.82 66.58 -28.16
C ALA A 5 40.35 66.87 -27.79
N ALA A 6 40.14 66.86 -26.46
CA ALA A 6 39.26 67.69 -25.63
C ALA A 6 37.73 67.46 -25.62
N ILE A 7 37.16 67.46 -24.40
CA ILE A 7 36.11 68.37 -23.88
C ILE A 7 35.37 67.67 -22.71
N LEU A 8 35.42 68.26 -21.51
CA LEU A 8 34.55 67.97 -20.35
C LEU A 8 33.22 68.73 -20.54
N PRO A 9 32.06 68.26 -20.03
CA PRO A 9 31.67 68.73 -18.69
C PRO A 9 30.85 67.74 -17.84
N ALA A 10 30.91 67.99 -16.53
CA ALA A 10 30.21 67.32 -15.45
C ALA A 10 28.69 67.23 -15.63
N ARG A 11 28.10 66.13 -15.14
CA ARG A 11 26.64 65.98 -15.03
C ARG A 11 26.21 65.03 -13.91
N LEU A 12 25.16 65.49 -13.21
CA LEU A 12 24.01 64.74 -12.66
C LEU A 12 23.99 64.44 -11.15
N ALA A 13 23.46 65.42 -10.42
CA ALA A 13 22.55 65.19 -9.30
C ALA A 13 21.31 64.40 -9.76
N ARG A 14 21.36 63.06 -9.69
CA ARG A 14 20.20 62.14 -9.87
C ARG A 14 20.25 60.89 -8.97
N ILE A 15 21.05 60.93 -7.90
CA ILE A 15 21.34 59.74 -7.08
C ILE A 15 20.33 59.48 -5.93
N PRO A 16 19.59 60.45 -5.33
CA PRO A 16 18.85 60.12 -4.09
C PRO A 16 17.51 59.40 -4.30
N VAL A 17 16.91 59.45 -5.50
CA VAL A 17 15.58 58.84 -5.76
C VAL A 17 15.67 57.33 -5.99
N LEU A 18 16.77 56.84 -6.59
CA LEU A 18 16.97 55.40 -6.83
C LEU A 18 17.31 54.62 -5.55
N PHE A 19 17.87 55.30 -4.54
CA PHE A 19 18.22 54.66 -3.27
C PHE A 19 16.98 54.40 -2.39
N ALA A 20 15.98 55.28 -2.44
CA ALA A 20 14.74 55.12 -1.66
C ALA A 20 13.84 53.98 -2.20
N LEU A 21 13.85 53.72 -3.51
CA LEU A 21 13.10 52.60 -4.11
C LEU A 21 13.75 51.24 -3.82
N ALA A 22 15.08 51.18 -3.74
CA ALA A 22 15.81 49.95 -3.43
C ALA A 22 15.59 49.48 -1.98
N VAL A 23 15.39 50.41 -1.04
CA VAL A 23 15.13 50.07 0.37
C VAL A 23 13.68 49.60 0.58
N LEU A 24 12.72 50.07 -0.23
CA LEU A 24 11.31 49.63 -0.13
C LEU A 24 11.06 48.22 -0.70
N LEU A 25 11.91 47.73 -1.62
CA LEU A 25 11.83 46.34 -2.12
C LEU A 25 12.50 45.31 -1.19
N ALA A 26 13.34 45.75 -0.24
CA ALA A 26 14.11 44.84 0.63
C ALA A 26 13.37 44.41 1.90
N SER A 27 12.17 44.94 2.15
CA SER A 27 11.37 44.68 3.37
C SER A 27 10.04 43.97 3.07
N ALA A 28 9.98 43.19 1.98
CA ALA A 28 8.91 42.21 1.86
C ALA A 28 9.20 41.09 2.88
N PRO A 29 8.33 40.83 3.87
CA PRO A 29 8.44 39.60 4.64
C PRO A 29 8.29 38.48 3.62
N ALA A 30 9.30 37.62 3.53
CA ALA A 30 9.15 36.35 2.84
C ALA A 30 7.90 35.72 3.45
N LEU A 31 6.83 35.60 2.66
CA LEU A 31 5.74 34.71 3.01
C LEU A 31 6.44 33.39 3.29
N ALA A 32 6.45 33.00 4.57
CA ALA A 32 6.80 31.66 4.95
C ALA A 32 5.92 30.79 4.06
N ALA A 33 6.54 30.12 3.08
CA ALA A 33 5.94 29.00 2.43
C ALA A 33 5.65 28.05 3.59
N THR A 34 4.40 28.03 4.02
CA THR A 34 3.85 26.95 4.82
C THR A 34 4.23 25.72 4.02
N GLY A 35 5.19 24.94 4.50
CA GLY A 35 5.38 23.59 4.03
C GLY A 35 4.03 22.93 4.25
N GLN A 36 3.22 22.89 3.20
CA GLN A 36 2.12 21.97 3.13
C GLN A 36 2.82 20.62 3.25
N GLU A 37 2.76 20.01 4.42
CA GLU A 37 2.83 18.56 4.50
C GLU A 37 1.66 18.09 3.66
N GLU A 38 1.97 17.89 2.38
CA GLU A 38 1.18 17.14 1.45
C GLU A 38 0.99 15.76 2.07
N THR A 39 -0.10 15.60 2.82
CA THR A 39 -0.74 14.30 2.99
C THR A 39 -1.42 13.94 1.65
N THR A 40 -0.67 14.03 0.56
CA THR A 40 -1.15 13.74 -0.79
C THR A 40 -1.25 12.24 -0.89
N ARG A 41 -2.48 11.73 -0.86
CA ARG A 41 -2.77 10.35 -1.23
C ARG A 41 -2.19 10.10 -2.62
N THR A 42 -1.19 9.24 -2.71
CA THR A 42 -0.64 8.80 -4.00
C THR A 42 -1.37 7.54 -4.47
N SER A 43 -1.45 7.38 -5.78
CA SER A 43 -1.91 6.16 -6.43
C SER A 43 -0.74 5.59 -7.23
N VAL A 44 -0.40 4.32 -6.99
CA VAL A 44 0.72 3.63 -7.64
C VAL A 44 0.17 2.37 -8.29
N LEU A 45 0.52 2.16 -9.57
CA LEU A 45 0.17 0.94 -10.29
C LEU A 45 1.09 -0.20 -9.88
N LEU A 46 0.51 -1.33 -9.46
CA LEU A 46 1.23 -2.54 -9.07
C LEU A 46 0.93 -3.67 -10.08
N ASP A 47 1.33 -3.50 -11.33
CA ASP A 47 1.05 -4.42 -12.44
C ASP A 47 2.27 -5.25 -12.89
N SER A 48 3.44 -4.98 -12.33
CA SER A 48 4.72 -5.58 -12.71
C SER A 48 5.41 -6.28 -11.54
N GLY A 49 6.36 -7.17 -11.86
CA GLY A 49 7.11 -7.92 -10.85
C GLY A 49 6.38 -9.12 -10.23
N TRP A 50 5.15 -9.42 -10.70
CA TRP A 50 4.39 -10.56 -10.22
C TRP A 50 4.91 -11.89 -10.76
N ARG A 51 4.95 -12.90 -9.89
CA ARG A 51 5.18 -14.31 -10.23
C ARG A 51 3.97 -15.14 -9.80
N PHE A 52 3.70 -16.21 -10.54
CA PHE A 52 2.53 -17.07 -10.34
C PHE A 52 2.93 -18.55 -10.31
N HIS A 53 2.40 -19.25 -9.31
CA HIS A 53 2.40 -20.70 -9.21
C HIS A 53 0.97 -21.20 -9.11
N ARG A 54 0.64 -22.23 -9.88
CA ARG A 54 -0.69 -22.84 -9.86
C ARG A 54 -0.75 -23.89 -8.76
N GLY A 55 -1.65 -23.68 -7.80
CA GLY A 55 -1.94 -24.63 -6.74
C GLY A 55 -0.89 -24.63 -5.63
N ASP A 56 -1.11 -25.52 -4.68
CA ASP A 56 -0.29 -25.67 -3.49
C ASP A 56 1.01 -26.44 -3.78
N PRO A 57 2.05 -26.31 -2.93
CA PRO A 57 3.21 -27.15 -3.03
C PRO A 57 2.81 -28.60 -2.74
N ARG A 58 3.59 -29.54 -3.29
CA ARG A 58 3.31 -30.97 -3.16
C ARG A 58 3.21 -31.38 -1.69
N GLY A 59 2.19 -32.17 -1.38
CA GLY A 59 2.01 -32.78 -0.08
C GLY A 59 1.51 -31.82 1.00
N VAL A 60 0.95 -30.64 0.68
CA VAL A 60 0.28 -29.78 1.66
C VAL A 60 -1.10 -30.31 2.06
N ASP A 61 -1.83 -30.95 1.16
CA ASP A 61 -3.07 -31.70 1.41
C ASP A 61 -4.11 -30.95 2.29
N GLY A 62 -4.23 -29.63 2.11
CA GLY A 62 -5.15 -28.78 2.86
C GLY A 62 -4.68 -28.39 4.27
N ARG A 63 -3.42 -28.65 4.65
CA ARG A 63 -2.84 -28.18 5.93
C ARG A 63 -2.82 -26.65 6.07
N LEU A 64 -2.87 -25.93 4.94
CA LEU A 64 -2.98 -24.47 4.92
C LEU A 64 -4.42 -23.96 4.74
N ASP A 65 -5.41 -24.85 4.80
CA ASP A 65 -6.79 -24.43 4.66
C ASP A 65 -7.22 -23.57 5.83
N TYR A 66 -7.81 -22.42 5.50
CA TYR A 66 -8.35 -21.52 6.49
C TYR A 66 -9.54 -22.16 7.23
N ASP A 67 -10.46 -22.75 6.48
CA ASP A 67 -11.65 -23.44 6.99
C ASP A 67 -12.01 -24.57 6.02
N VAL A 68 -12.90 -25.48 6.43
CA VAL A 68 -13.42 -26.50 5.51
C VAL A 68 -14.35 -25.82 4.50
N ARG A 69 -13.98 -25.93 3.23
CA ARG A 69 -14.80 -25.44 2.12
C ARG A 69 -15.87 -26.48 1.79
N PRO A 70 -17.16 -26.12 1.82
CA PRO A 70 -18.21 -27.02 1.36
C PRO A 70 -17.98 -27.40 -0.11
N VAL A 71 -18.34 -28.63 -0.45
CA VAL A 71 -18.32 -29.08 -1.85
C VAL A 71 -19.35 -28.25 -2.63
N VAL A 72 -18.89 -27.60 -3.70
CA VAL A 72 -19.76 -26.88 -4.62
C VAL A 72 -20.26 -27.86 -5.67
N GLU A 73 -21.46 -28.40 -5.51
CA GLU A 73 -22.03 -29.40 -6.42
C GLU A 73 -22.55 -28.82 -7.75
N ARG A 74 -22.89 -27.53 -7.77
CA ARG A 74 -23.32 -26.80 -8.98
C ARG A 74 -22.68 -25.43 -9.02
N SER A 75 -22.10 -25.07 -10.17
CA SER A 75 -21.65 -23.70 -10.43
C SER A 75 -22.87 -22.77 -10.39
N ALA A 76 -22.81 -21.73 -9.56
CA ALA A 76 -23.85 -20.72 -9.44
C ALA A 76 -23.66 -19.57 -10.45
N ASP A 77 -23.16 -19.89 -11.65
CA ASP A 77 -22.99 -18.92 -12.74
C ASP A 77 -24.36 -18.34 -13.12
N GLY A 78 -24.53 -17.03 -12.96
CA GLY A 78 -25.79 -16.33 -13.23
C GLY A 78 -26.52 -15.76 -12.01
N ARG A 79 -26.00 -15.94 -10.78
CA ARG A 79 -26.49 -15.16 -9.63
C ARG A 79 -26.05 -13.69 -9.76
N VAL A 80 -26.95 -12.76 -9.39
CA VAL A 80 -26.61 -11.34 -9.26
C VAL A 80 -25.48 -11.20 -8.23
N ALA A 81 -24.46 -10.38 -8.52
CA ALA A 81 -23.29 -10.23 -7.65
C ALA A 81 -23.65 -9.82 -6.21
N ASP A 82 -24.73 -9.05 -6.04
CA ASP A 82 -25.26 -8.60 -4.75
C ASP A 82 -26.32 -9.55 -4.14
N ALA A 83 -26.61 -10.70 -4.78
CA ALA A 83 -27.54 -11.67 -4.22
C ALA A 83 -27.01 -12.18 -2.87
N ARG A 84 -27.89 -12.26 -1.87
CA ARG A 84 -27.54 -12.79 -0.55
C ARG A 84 -27.07 -14.25 -0.72
N PRO A 85 -25.93 -14.65 -0.14
CA PRO A 85 -25.52 -16.05 -0.18
C PRO A 85 -26.43 -16.85 0.75
N ASP A 86 -27.50 -17.42 0.20
CA ASP A 86 -28.44 -18.26 0.95
C ASP A 86 -27.82 -19.61 1.38
N GLU A 87 -26.61 -19.89 0.89
CA GLU A 87 -25.87 -21.16 0.95
C GLU A 87 -24.69 -21.14 1.93
N ALA A 88 -24.64 -20.21 2.89
CA ALA A 88 -23.59 -20.21 3.91
C ALA A 88 -23.76 -21.39 4.89
N VAL A 89 -23.53 -22.61 4.40
CA VAL A 89 -23.48 -23.83 5.18
C VAL A 89 -22.32 -23.70 6.13
N ARG A 90 -22.62 -23.65 7.43
CA ARG A 90 -21.58 -23.76 8.46
C ARG A 90 -21.10 -25.21 8.46
N VAL A 91 -20.06 -25.48 7.70
CA VAL A 91 -19.35 -26.76 7.78
C VAL A 91 -18.42 -26.68 8.99
N GLN A 92 -18.50 -27.68 9.88
CA GLN A 92 -17.50 -27.83 10.93
C GLN A 92 -16.28 -28.52 10.35
N ALA A 93 -15.10 -28.06 10.76
CA ALA A 93 -13.87 -28.69 10.32
C ALA A 93 -13.73 -30.10 10.91
N ASP A 94 -13.53 -31.09 10.05
CA ASP A 94 -13.21 -32.48 10.38
C ASP A 94 -11.68 -32.73 10.47
N ARG A 95 -10.89 -31.70 10.19
CA ARG A 95 -9.43 -31.67 10.23
C ARG A 95 -8.91 -30.37 10.84
N ALA A 96 -7.61 -30.31 11.12
CA ALA A 96 -6.96 -29.08 11.55
C ALA A 96 -7.04 -28.00 10.45
N VAL A 97 -7.46 -26.79 10.82
CA VAL A 97 -7.60 -25.62 9.93
C VAL A 97 -7.07 -24.37 10.62
N LEU A 98 -6.73 -23.32 9.84
CA LEU A 98 -6.05 -22.13 10.37
C LEU A 98 -6.97 -21.04 10.94
N LYS A 99 -8.29 -21.13 10.74
CA LYS A 99 -9.28 -20.15 11.22
C LYS A 99 -9.15 -19.75 12.69
N PRO A 100 -8.85 -20.66 13.65
CA PRO A 100 -8.69 -20.28 15.05
C PRO A 100 -7.59 -19.23 15.32
N TRP A 101 -6.61 -19.08 14.43
CA TRP A 101 -5.50 -18.11 14.58
C TRP A 101 -5.80 -16.73 13.98
N VAL A 102 -6.86 -16.59 13.19
CA VAL A 102 -7.28 -15.29 12.63
C VAL A 102 -8.29 -14.64 13.57
N LEU A 103 -7.79 -13.77 14.44
CA LEU A 103 -8.61 -13.06 15.41
C LEU A 103 -9.23 -11.80 14.81
N PRO A 104 -10.48 -11.46 15.15
CA PRO A 104 -11.07 -10.19 14.77
C PRO A 104 -10.28 -9.01 15.35
N THR A 105 -9.93 -8.00 14.55
CA THR A 105 -9.28 -6.78 15.04
C THR A 105 -10.10 -6.08 16.13
N ALA A 106 -11.43 -6.16 16.04
CA ALA A 106 -12.37 -5.57 16.98
C ALA A 106 -12.73 -6.50 18.16
N ASN A 107 -12.02 -7.61 18.38
CA ASN A 107 -12.36 -8.62 19.39
C ASN A 107 -12.52 -8.04 20.81
N ARG A 108 -11.77 -6.99 21.16
CA ARG A 108 -11.90 -6.29 22.46
C ARG A 108 -13.25 -5.58 22.67
N PHE A 109 -13.99 -5.28 21.61
CA PHE A 109 -15.26 -4.56 21.63
C PHE A 109 -16.47 -5.50 21.71
N ILE A 110 -16.28 -6.81 21.71
CA ILE A 110 -17.36 -7.76 21.98
C ILE A 110 -17.84 -7.53 23.42
N ALA A 111 -19.14 -7.23 23.54
CA ALA A 111 -19.77 -6.76 24.77
C ALA A 111 -19.66 -7.78 25.91
N ASP A 112 -19.96 -9.05 25.62
CA ASP A 112 -19.71 -10.15 26.54
C ASP A 112 -18.24 -10.61 26.45
N PRO A 113 -17.43 -10.45 27.52
CA PRO A 113 -16.05 -10.91 27.53
C PRO A 113 -15.90 -12.42 27.33
N ALA A 114 -16.91 -13.23 27.68
CA ALA A 114 -16.89 -14.67 27.49
C ALA A 114 -17.00 -15.08 26.01
N GLN A 115 -17.57 -14.22 25.16
CA GLN A 115 -17.69 -14.42 23.71
C GLN A 115 -16.47 -13.94 22.93
N ARG A 116 -15.46 -13.38 23.62
CA ARG A 116 -14.22 -12.93 22.97
C ARG A 116 -13.40 -14.12 22.49
N HIS A 117 -12.93 -14.05 21.26
CA HIS A 117 -12.04 -15.04 20.67
C HIS A 117 -10.69 -15.01 21.39
N ARG A 118 -10.15 -16.18 21.72
CA ARG A 118 -8.80 -16.33 22.29
C ARG A 118 -7.88 -16.92 21.24
N ARG A 119 -6.65 -16.38 21.15
CA ARG A 119 -5.61 -17.02 20.34
C ARG A 119 -5.34 -18.42 20.92
N PRO A 120 -5.24 -19.47 20.09
CA PRO A 120 -4.73 -20.75 20.53
C PRO A 120 -3.36 -20.61 21.19
N ALA A 121 -3.09 -21.43 22.21
CA ALA A 121 -1.85 -21.34 22.99
C ALA A 121 -0.59 -21.80 22.24
N ARG A 122 -0.77 -22.61 21.19
CA ARG A 122 0.31 -23.12 20.33
C ARG A 122 0.14 -22.55 18.93
N GLU A 123 1.26 -22.44 18.23
CA GLU A 123 1.28 -22.13 16.79
C GLU A 123 0.62 -23.28 16.01
N PRO A 124 -0.02 -23.03 14.85
CA PRO A 124 -0.63 -24.09 14.08
C PRO A 124 0.43 -25.07 13.59
N ASP A 125 0.13 -26.37 13.70
CA ASP A 125 1.00 -27.41 13.17
C ASP A 125 0.72 -27.59 11.67
N VAL A 126 1.46 -26.83 10.86
CA VAL A 126 1.38 -26.87 9.40
C VAL A 126 2.41 -27.83 8.77
N GLY A 127 3.30 -28.39 9.59
CA GLY A 127 4.44 -29.19 9.15
C GLY A 127 5.46 -28.40 8.32
N ASP A 128 6.28 -29.14 7.57
CA ASP A 128 7.27 -28.56 6.67
C ASP A 128 6.65 -28.25 5.30
N VAL A 129 6.18 -27.02 5.14
CA VAL A 129 5.63 -26.52 3.87
C VAL A 129 6.67 -25.66 3.17
N PRO A 130 7.12 -26.02 1.95
CA PRO A 130 8.17 -25.30 1.24
C PRO A 130 7.92 -23.78 1.14
N PHE A 131 6.68 -23.36 0.87
CA PHE A 131 6.32 -21.96 0.68
C PHE A 131 6.38 -21.12 1.97
N LEU A 132 6.46 -21.75 3.14
CA LEU A 132 6.56 -21.05 4.43
C LEU A 132 8.00 -20.87 4.90
N ARG A 133 8.97 -21.47 4.21
CA ARG A 133 10.38 -21.35 4.56
C ARG A 133 10.89 -19.96 4.20
N ALA A 134 11.68 -19.36 5.08
CA ALA A 134 12.22 -18.01 4.89
C ALA A 134 13.18 -17.92 3.69
N ASP A 135 13.76 -19.05 3.27
CA ASP A 135 14.71 -19.19 2.17
C ASP A 135 14.09 -19.82 0.91
N PHE A 136 12.76 -19.84 0.80
CA PHE A 136 12.08 -20.38 -0.37
C PHE A 136 12.46 -19.62 -1.66
N ASP A 137 12.96 -20.34 -2.66
CA ASP A 137 13.27 -19.81 -3.98
C ASP A 137 12.06 -19.93 -4.93
N ASP A 138 11.42 -18.80 -5.20
CA ASP A 138 10.29 -18.69 -6.13
C ASP A 138 10.71 -18.36 -7.58
N SER A 139 12.01 -18.38 -7.89
CA SER A 139 12.54 -17.99 -9.20
C SER A 139 12.01 -18.82 -10.36
N GLY A 140 11.58 -20.06 -10.09
CA GLY A 140 10.96 -20.97 -11.06
C GLY A 140 9.49 -20.71 -11.36
N TRP A 141 8.84 -19.75 -10.68
CA TRP A 141 7.44 -19.41 -10.93
C TRP A 141 7.26 -18.61 -12.22
N GLN A 142 6.07 -18.73 -12.83
CA GLN A 142 5.78 -18.09 -14.11
C GLN A 142 5.61 -16.58 -13.93
N PRO A 143 6.13 -15.73 -14.84
CA PRO A 143 5.85 -14.30 -14.78
C PRO A 143 4.34 -14.06 -14.96
N GLY A 144 3.77 -13.19 -14.13
CA GLY A 144 2.41 -12.70 -14.32
C GLY A 144 2.32 -11.98 -15.66
N ARG A 145 1.36 -12.35 -16.53
CA ARG A 145 1.17 -11.61 -17.78
C ARG A 145 0.63 -10.22 -17.45
N PRO A 146 1.17 -9.15 -18.04
CA PRO A 146 0.56 -7.83 -17.94
C PRO A 146 -0.85 -7.91 -18.54
N SER A 147 -1.83 -7.38 -17.81
CA SER A 147 -3.20 -7.22 -18.28
C SER A 147 -3.19 -6.41 -19.58
N CYS A 148 -3.67 -6.99 -20.69
CA CYS A 148 -3.84 -6.29 -21.97
C CYS A 148 -5.07 -5.38 -21.96
#